data_AF-A0A251YIW5-F1
#
_entry.id   AF-A0A251YIW5-F1
#
_cell.length_a   1.000
_cell.length_b   1.000
_cell.length_c   1.000
_cell.angle_alpha   90.00
_cell.angle_beta   90.00
_cell.angle_gamma   90.00
#
_symmetry.space_group_name_H-M   'P 1'
#
loop_
_entity.id
_entity.type
_entity.pdbx_description
1 polymer ?
#
loop_
_entity_poly.entity_id
_entity_poly.type
_entity_poly.pdbx_seq_one_letter_code
_entity_poly.pdbx_strand_id
1 'polypeptide(L)' 'MGDVVEAALLVLSVVGLVGLMVCFVWMTAHGMVDNRRPTRSMLLTGFACAFVGWGAMLIRVFLF' A
#
# COMPACT_ATOMS: atom_id res chain seq x y z
N MET A 1 -14.16 0.25 22.59
CA MET A 1 -13.82 -0.69 21.50
C MET A 1 -13.68 0.01 20.15
N GLY A 2 -14.51 1.02 19.84
CA GLY A 2 -14.37 1.83 18.62
C GLY A 2 -13.00 2.49 18.45
N ASP A 3 -12.43 3.07 19.52
CA ASP A 3 -11.15 3.81 19.44
C ASP A 3 -9.96 2.94 19.02
N VAL A 4 -9.92 1.68 19.50
CA VAL A 4 -8.83 0.75 19.18
C VAL A 4 -8.93 0.30 17.71
N VAL A 5 -10.16 0.08 17.23
CA VAL A 5 -10.40 -0.29 15.82
C VAL A 5 -10.07 0.86 14.90
N GLU A 6 -10.46 2.09 15.25
CA GLU A 6 -10.13 3.28 14.46
C GLU A 6 -8.62 3.50 14.37
N ALA A 7 -7.90 3.39 15.50
CA ALA A 7 -6.45 3.50 15.54
C ALA A 7 -5.77 2.41 14.69
N ALA A 8 -6.24 1.16 14.78
CA ALA A 8 -5.71 0.06 13.98
C ALA A 8 -5.93 0.28 12.46
N LEU A 9 -7.10 0.76 12.06
CA LEU A 9 -7.40 1.08 10.65
C LEU A 9 -6.54 2.24 10.14
N LEU A 10 -6.28 3.24 10.98
CA LEU A 10 -5.38 4.35 10.65
C LEU A 10 -3.97 3.82 10.42
N VAL A 11 -3.42 3.02 11.33
CA VAL A 11 -2.09 2.43 11.18
C VAL A 11 -2.00 1.56 9.91
N LEU A 12 -3.00 0.71 9.66
CA LEU A 12 -3.06 -0.12 8.46
C LEU A 12 -3.11 0.70 7.16
N SER A 13 -3.87 1.80 7.16
CA SER A 13 -3.92 2.72 6.00
C SER A 13 -2.56 3.37 5.73
N VAL A 14 -1.87 3.84 6.77
CA VAL A 14 -0.55 4.48 6.66
C VAL A 14 0.48 3.47 6.18
N VAL A 15 0.55 2.29 6.80
CA VAL A 15 1.49 1.24 6.41
C VAL A 15 1.24 0.77 4.97
N GLY A 16 -0.02 0.61 4.55
CA GLY A 16 -0.35 0.23 3.18
C GLY A 16 0.05 1.29 2.15
N LEU A 17 -0.20 2.57 2.43
CA LEU A 17 0.21 3.68 1.55
C LEU A 17 1.72 3.84 1.48
N VAL A 18 2.44 3.73 2.60
CA VAL A 18 3.90 3.75 2.64
C VAL A 18 4.47 2.56 1.85
N GLY A 19 3.95 1.36 2.06
CA GLY A 19 4.35 0.17 1.32
C GLY A 19 4.13 0.31 -0.19
N LEU A 20 3.04 0.96 -0.60
CA LEU A 20 2.77 1.29 -2.00
C LEU A 20 3.82 2.25 -2.56
N MET A 21 4.16 3.33 -1.83
CA MET A 21 5.18 4.28 -2.25
C MET A 21 6.55 3.61 -2.40
N VAL A 22 6.92 2.73 -1.46
CA VAL A 22 8.15 1.94 -1.55
C VAL A 22 8.15 1.03 -2.78
N CYS A 23 7.05 0.32 -3.05
CA CYS A 23 6.92 -0.52 -4.24
C CYS A 23 6.99 0.30 -5.54
N PHE A 24 6.40 1.50 -5.55
CA PHE A 24 6.46 2.41 -6.69
C PHE A 24 7.89 2.90 -6.97
N VAL A 25 8.60 3.32 -5.92
CA VAL A 25 10.03 3.70 -6.03
C VAL A 25 10.87 2.53 -6.51
N TRP A 26 10.60 1.32 -6.02
CA TRP A 26 11.35 0.14 -6.45
C TRP A 26 11.09 -0.22 -7.92
N MET A 27 9.84 -0.16 -8.39
CA MET A 27 9.50 -0.38 -9.80
C MET A 27 10.11 0.68 -10.72
N THR A 28 10.06 1.95 -10.33
CA THR A 28 10.65 3.05 -11.10
C THR A 28 12.17 2.94 -11.15
N ALA A 29 12.82 2.56 -10.05
CA ALA A 29 14.25 2.28 -10.02
C ALA A 29 14.63 1.12 -10.96
N HIS A 30 13.87 0.02 -11.00
CA HIS A 30 14.11 -1.07 -11.96
C HIS A 30 13.96 -0.62 -13.42
N GLY A 31 12.98 0.24 -13.70
CA GLY A 31 12.79 0.79 -15.04
C GLY A 31 13.90 1.74 -15.46
N MET A 32 14.37 2.60 -14.54
CA MET A 32 15.35 3.65 -14.84
C MET A 32 16.81 3.18 -14.74
N VAL A 33 17.14 2.34 -13.76
CA VAL A 33 18.51 1.89 -13.45
C VAL A 33 18.85 0.62 -14.22
N ASP A 34 17.97 -0.39 -14.17
CA ASP A 34 18.23 -1.68 -14.78
C ASP A 34 17.72 -1.78 -16.23
N ASN A 35 16.94 -0.79 -16.70
CA ASN A 35 16.28 -0.77 -18.01
C ASN A 35 15.50 -2.08 -18.30
N ARG A 36 14.94 -2.68 -17.25
CA ARG A 36 14.19 -3.94 -17.29
C ARG A 36 12.72 -3.67 -17.04
N ARG A 37 11.87 -4.54 -17.58
CA ARG A 37 10.44 -4.51 -17.28
C ARG A 37 10.21 -4.92 -15.82
N PRO A 38 9.27 -4.28 -15.11
CA PRO A 38 8.91 -4.68 -13.75
C PRO A 38 8.44 -6.13 -13.74
N THR A 39 8.87 -6.89 -12.73
CA THR A 39 8.52 -8.31 -12.59
C THR A 39 7.08 -8.48 -12.11
N ARG A 40 6.49 -9.65 -12.35
CA ARG A 40 5.12 -9.93 -11.89
C ARG A 40 4.99 -9.85 -10.36
N SER A 41 6.03 -10.26 -9.62
CA SER A 41 6.06 -10.16 -8.16
C SER A 41 6.04 -8.71 -7.70
N MET A 42 6.84 -7.82 -8.30
CA MET A 42 6.83 -6.37 -8.05
C MET A 42 5.44 -5.76 -8.14
N LEU A 43 4.73 -6.07 -9.23
CA LEU A 43 3.37 -5.56 -9.46
C LEU A 43 2.40 -6.09 -8.40
N LEU A 44 2.45 -7.38 -8.10
CA LEU A 44 1.58 -8.00 -7.09
C LEU A 44 1.80 -7.40 -5.70
N THR A 45 3.05 -7.16 -5.30
CA THR A 45 3.35 -6.55 -4.01
C THR A 45 2.83 -5.11 -3.95
N GLY A 46 3.04 -4.33 -5.02
CA GLY A 46 2.49 -2.97 -5.12
C GLY A 46 0.97 -2.93 -5.03
N PHE A 47 0.28 -3.83 -5.76
CA PHE A 47 -1.19 -3.95 -5.71
C PHE A 47 -1.69 -4.40 -4.33
N ALA A 48 -0.99 -5.32 -3.66
CA ALA A 48 -1.35 -5.77 -2.32
C ALA A 48 -1.26 -4.62 -1.31
N CYS A 49 -0.16 -3.84 -1.34
CA CYS A 49 -0.02 -2.66 -0.48
C CYS A 49 -1.09 -1.61 -0.80
N ALA A 50 -1.41 -1.39 -2.08
CA ALA A 50 -2.52 -0.53 -2.50
C ALA A 50 -3.84 -0.96 -1.86
N PHE A 51 -4.18 -2.25 -2.01
CA PHE A 51 -5.43 -2.80 -1.55
C PHE A 51 -5.57 -2.74 -0.03
N VAL A 52 -4.49 -3.03 0.70
CA VAL A 52 -4.48 -2.93 2.18
C VAL A 52 -4.63 -1.48 2.63
N GLY A 53 -3.86 -0.55 2.04
CA GLY A 53 -3.88 0.86 2.43
C GLY A 53 -5.23 1.53 2.15
N TRP A 54 -5.70 1.41 0.91
CA TRP A 54 -6.99 1.95 0.49
C TRP A 54 -8.17 1.22 1.12
N GLY A 55 -8.09 -0.11 1.27
CA GLY A 55 -9.12 -0.90 1.92
C GLY A 55 -9.32 -0.50 3.38
N ALA A 56 -8.24 -0.34 4.15
CA ALA A 56 -8.32 0.12 5.52
C ALA A 56 -8.89 1.54 5.64
N MET A 57 -8.53 2.44 4.71
CA MET A 57 -9.09 3.79 4.66
C MET A 57 -10.59 3.79 4.34
N LEU A 58 -11.04 3.00 3.37
CA LEU A 58 -12.46 2.88 3.01
C LEU A 58 -13.29 2.30 4.15
N ILE A 59 -12.77 1.26 4.84
CA ILE A 59 -13.44 0.68 6.01
C ILE A 59 -13.58 1.73 7.11
N ARG A 60 -12.54 2.54 7.34
CA ARG A 60 -12.60 3.63 8.31
C ARG A 60 -13.68 4.65 7.97
N VAL A 61 -13.73 5.13 6.73
CA VAL A 61 -14.74 6.12 6.25
C VAL A 61 -16.16 5.57 6.31
N PHE A 62 -16.35 4.26 6.14
CA PHE A 62 -17.69 3.65 6.22
C PHE A 62 -18.17 3.48 7.67
N LEU A 63 -17.25 3.26 8.60
CA LEU A 63 -17.57 2.99 10.00
C LEU A 63 -17.63 4.25 10.88
N PHE A 64 -17.01 5.35 10.47
CA PHE A 64 -16.87 6.61 11.22
C PHE A 64 -17.08 7.82 10.32
#